data_AF-L0A4W9-F1
#
_entry.id   AF-L0A4W9-F1
#
_cell.length_a   1.000
_cell.length_b   1.000
_cell.length_c   1.000
_cell.angle_alpha   90.00
_cell.angle_beta   90.00
_cell.angle_gamma   90.00
#
_symmetry.space_group_name_H-M   'P 1'
#
loop_
_entity.id
_entity.type
_entity.pdbx_description
1 polymer ?
#
loop_
_entity_poly.entity_id
_entity_poly.type
_entity_poly.pdbx_seq_one_letter_code
_entity_poly.pdbx_strand_id
1 'polypeptide(L)' 'MTRLDYTGAMTLRWLDLYCGEDPHPRRFDRIETALEYLRRIERLPQEALQVMAEYGVVEPPLARRAYRLSFHTAERRA' A
#
# COMPACT_ATOMS: atom_id res chain seq x y z
N MET A 1 3.55 36.08 -16.26
CA MET A 1 3.34 35.27 -15.03
C MET A 1 2.02 34.55 -15.19
N THR A 2 2.02 33.41 -15.89
CA THR A 2 0.81 32.64 -16.16
C THR A 2 0.69 31.57 -15.09
N ARG A 3 -0.32 31.73 -14.24
CA ARG A 3 -0.75 30.78 -13.21
C ARG A 3 -1.15 29.51 -13.95
N LEU A 4 -0.45 28.40 -13.74
CA LEU A 4 -0.90 27.10 -14.24
C LEU A 4 -2.13 26.70 -13.42
N ASP A 5 -3.28 26.79 -14.06
CA ASP A 5 -4.54 26.22 -13.59
C ASP A 5 -4.36 24.69 -13.60
N TYR A 6 -3.99 24.12 -12.46
CA TYR A 6 -3.96 22.67 -12.30
C TYR A 6 -5.40 22.16 -12.21
N THR A 7 -6.09 22.10 -13.35
CA THR A 7 -7.40 21.47 -13.52
C THR A 7 -7.24 19.97 -13.77
N GLY A 8 -6.37 19.33 -13.00
CA GLY A 8 -6.39 17.88 -12.84
C GLY A 8 -7.05 17.60 -11.50
N ALA A 9 -8.23 16.99 -11.49
CA ALA A 9 -8.73 16.36 -10.27
C ALA A 9 -7.66 15.33 -9.85
N MET A 10 -6.80 15.68 -8.88
CA MET A 10 -5.81 14.76 -8.33
C MET A 10 -6.57 13.74 -7.49
N THR A 11 -7.05 12.69 -8.15
CA THR A 11 -7.53 11.48 -7.49
C THR A 11 -6.37 10.93 -6.67
N LEU A 12 -6.40 11.17 -5.37
CA LEU A 12 -5.44 10.60 -4.43
C LEU A 12 -5.78 9.11 -4.31
N ARG A 13 -4.90 8.28 -4.86
CA ARG A 13 -4.99 6.82 -4.73
C ARG A 13 -4.25 6.42 -3.46
N TRP A 14 -5.00 6.00 -2.46
CA TRP A 14 -4.46 5.40 -1.25
C TRP A 14 -4.24 3.92 -1.44
N LEU A 15 -3.29 3.39 -0.68
CA LEU A 15 -2.96 1.98 -0.60
C LEU A 15 -3.13 1.54 0.86
N ASP A 16 -4.09 0.67 1.10
CA ASP A 16 -4.37 0.10 2.41
C ASP A 16 -3.67 -1.25 2.51
N LEU A 17 -2.84 -1.40 3.55
CA LEU A 17 -2.15 -2.64 3.91
C LEU A 17 -2.85 -3.26 5.13
N TYR A 18 -3.43 -4.43 4.91
CA TYR A 18 -4.04 -5.27 5.94
C TYR A 18 -3.01 -6.29 6.46
N CYS A 19 -2.97 -6.48 7.79
CA CYS A 19 -2.02 -7.37 8.46
C CYS A 19 -2.75 -8.42 9.31
N GLY A 20 -3.01 -9.59 8.74
CA GLY A 20 -3.72 -10.69 9.38
C GLY A 20 -5.15 -10.28 9.73
N GLU A 21 -5.52 -10.47 11.00
CA GLU A 21 -6.86 -10.17 11.52
C GLU A 21 -7.01 -8.72 12.04
N ASP A 22 -5.97 -7.88 11.88
CA ASP A 22 -6.06 -6.47 12.28
C ASP A 22 -7.11 -5.73 11.44
N PRO A 23 -8.15 -5.13 12.07
CA PRO A 23 -9.25 -4.49 11.34
C PRO A 23 -8.88 -3.10 10.79
N HIS A 24 -7.74 -2.52 11.17
CA HIS A 24 -7.34 -1.17 10.81
C HIS A 24 -6.17 -1.18 9.81
N PRO A 25 -6.43 -1.00 8.50
CA PRO A 25 -5.36 -1.02 7.53
C PRO A 25 -4.38 0.14 7.75
N ARG A 26 -3.11 -0.14 7.51
CA ARG A 26 -2.07 0.89 7.43
C ARG A 26 -2.14 1.53 6.05
N ARG A 27 -2.26 2.85 6.01
CA ARG A 27 -2.42 3.59 4.75
C ARG A 27 -1.10 4.13 4.24
N PHE A 28 -0.90 3.99 2.93
CA PHE A 28 0.26 4.48 2.21
C PHE A 28 -0.21 5.25 0.96
N ASP A 29 0.61 6.21 0.54
CA ASP A 29 0.42 6.96 -0.70
C ASP A 29 0.94 6.19 -1.93
N ARG A 30 1.89 5.26 -1.73
CA ARG A 30 2.56 4.51 -2.80
C ARG A 30 3.00 3.12 -2.36
N ILE A 31 3.23 2.24 -3.33
CA ILE A 31 3.59 0.84 -3.04
C ILE A 31 4.99 0.71 -2.43
N GLU A 32 5.92 1.58 -2.80
CA GLU A 32 7.30 1.53 -2.34
C GLU A 32 7.41 1.83 -0.84
N THR A 33 6.57 2.72 -0.30
CA THR A 33 6.52 2.99 1.16
C THR A 33 5.91 1.83 1.92
N ALA A 34 4.89 1.18 1.36
CA ALA A 34 4.33 -0.05 1.93
C ALA A 34 5.35 -1.20 1.96
N LEU A 35 6.10 -1.41 0.87
CA LEU A 35 7.14 -2.43 0.81
C LEU A 35 8.31 -2.12 1.77
N GLU A 36 8.70 -0.84 1.90
CA GLU A 36 9.71 -0.46 2.88
C GLU A 36 9.25 -0.72 4.32
N TYR A 37 7.98 -0.42 4.63
CA TYR A 37 7.36 -0.74 5.92
C TYR A 37 7.40 -2.25 6.19
N LEU A 38 6.96 -3.06 5.23
CA LEU A 38 6.97 -4.52 5.35
C LEU A 38 8.39 -5.08 5.55
N ARG A 39 9.40 -4.48 4.90
CA ARG A 39 10.80 -4.88 5.05
C ARG A 39 11.39 -4.48 6.40
N ARG A 40 11.16 -3.24 6.85
CA ARG A 40 11.84 -2.68 8.04
C ARG A 40 11.10 -3.00 9.33
N ILE A 41 9.78 -2.89 9.32
CA ILE A 41 8.93 -2.99 10.51
C ILE A 41 8.44 -4.42 10.68
N GLU A 42 7.80 -5.00 9.67
CA GLU A 42 7.31 -6.39 9.72
C GLU A 42 8.42 -7.43 9.47
N ARG A 43 9.59 -6.96 9.00
CA ARG A 43 10.78 -7.77 8.73
C ARG A 43 10.52 -8.95 7.79
N LEU A 44 9.68 -8.74 6.78
CA LEU A 44 9.43 -9.75 5.76
C LEU A 44 10.72 -10.05 4.96
N PRO A 45 10.97 -11.32 4.62
CA PRO A 45 12.09 -11.70 3.78
C PRO A 45 11.91 -11.12 2.36
N GLN A 46 13.01 -10.99 1.63
CA GLN A 46 13.00 -10.41 0.28
C GLN A 46 12.05 -11.15 -0.67
N GLU A 47 11.98 -12.48 -0.60
CA GLU A 47 11.07 -13.30 -1.39
C GLU A 47 9.59 -12.94 -1.14
N ALA A 48 9.20 -12.75 0.12
CA ALA A 48 7.86 -12.29 0.46
C ALA A 48 7.57 -10.88 -0.08
N LEU A 49 8.55 -9.98 -0.08
CA LEU A 49 8.38 -8.64 -0.66
C LEU A 49 8.21 -8.67 -2.18
N GLN A 50 8.88 -9.60 -2.87
CA GLN A 50 8.71 -9.81 -4.31
C GLN A 50 7.29 -10.30 -4.60
N VAL A 51 6.82 -11.31 -3.86
CA VAL A 51 5.45 -11.82 -3.97
C VAL A 51 4.44 -10.71 -3.64
N MET A 52 4.68 -9.89 -2.62
CA MET A 52 3.82 -8.75 -2.32
C MET A 52 3.76 -7.74 -3.48
N ALA A 53 4.89 -7.42 -4.10
CA ALA A 53 4.95 -6.47 -5.20
C ALA A 53 4.22 -6.98 -6.45
N GLU A 54 4.27 -8.29 -6.71
CA GLU A 54 3.70 -8.92 -7.89
C GLU A 54 2.21 -9.24 -7.72
N TYR A 55 1.82 -9.80 -6.58
CA TYR A 55 0.48 -10.33 -6.34
C TYR A 55 -0.37 -9.48 -5.39
N GLY A 56 0.23 -8.53 -4.67
CA GLY A 56 -0.46 -7.70 -3.69
C GLY A 56 -0.92 -8.46 -2.44
N VAL A 57 -0.51 -9.71 -2.27
CA VAL A 57 -0.86 -10.56 -1.13
C VAL A 57 0.30 -11.49 -0.79
N VAL A 58 0.53 -11.73 0.49
CA VAL A 58 1.49 -12.72 1.01
C VAL A 58 0.86 -13.44 2.17
N GLU A 59 0.99 -14.76 2.21
CA GLU A 59 0.43 -15.62 3.24
C GLU A 59 1.48 -16.63 3.73
N PRO A 60 1.22 -17.38 4.82
CA PRO A 60 2.05 -18.52 5.17
C PRO A 60 2.21 -19.49 3.97
N PRO A 61 3.42 -20.04 3.74
CA PRO A 61 4.57 -20.05 4.64
C PRO A 61 5.55 -18.87 4.49
N LEU A 62 5.37 -17.98 3.50
CA LEU A 62 6.32 -16.89 3.20
C LEU A 62 6.32 -15.78 4.27
N ALA A 63 5.22 -15.66 5.00
CA ALA A 63 5.09 -14.77 6.13
C ALA A 63 4.41 -15.48 7.31
N ARG A 64 4.66 -15.00 8.54
CA ARG A 64 4.00 -15.53 9.75
C ARG A 64 2.49 -15.31 9.78
N ARG A 65 2.00 -14.30 9.04
CA ARG A 65 0.59 -13.91 8.93
C ARG A 65 0.32 -13.46 7.51
N ALA A 66 -0.96 -13.40 7.14
CA ALA A 66 -1.38 -12.85 5.86
C ALA A 66 -1.16 -11.33 5.80
N TYR A 67 -0.74 -10.82 4.65
CA TYR A 67 -0.67 -9.40 4.33
C TYR A 67 -1.36 -9.17 3.00
N ARG A 68 -2.16 -8.11 2.88
CA ARG A 68 -2.89 -7.79 1.64
C ARG A 68 -2.88 -6.30 1.37
N LEU A 69 -2.65 -5.94 0.11
CA LEU A 69 -2.77 -4.59 -0.40
C LEU A 69 -4.14 -4.39 -1.07
N SER A 70 -4.77 -3.25 -0.81
CA SER A 70 -5.98 -2.79 -1.47
C SER A 70 -5.83 -1.34 -1.87
N PHE A 71 -6.20 -1.01 -3.11
CA PHE A 71 -6.16 0.37 -3.58
C PHE A 71 -7.51 1.05 -3.38
N HIS A 72 -7.48 2.22 -2.76
CA HIS A 72 -8.67 3.03 -2.51
C HIS A 72 -8.50 4.37 -3.20
N THR A 73 -9.36 4.66 -4.16
CA THR A 73 -9.43 6.01 -4.74
C THR A 73 -10.26 6.87 -3.80
N ALA A 74 -9.64 7.87 -3.17
CA ALA A 74 -10.39 8.89 -2.45
C ALA A 74 -10.75 10.01 -3.43
N GLU A 75 -12.04 10.17 -3.69
CA GLU A 75 -12.55 11.36 -4.35
C GLU A 75 -12.51 12.51 -3.33
N ARG A 76 -11.67 13.52 -3.58
CA ARG A 76 -11.80 14.78 -2.84
C ARG A 76 -13.09 15.45 -3.30
N ARG A 77 -14.15 15.41 -2.48
CA ARG A 77 -15.29 16.31 -2.67
C ARG A 77 -14.78 17.75 -2.44
N ALA A 78 -14.93 18.57 -3.47
CA ALA A 78 -14.64 20.00 -3.48
C ALA A 78 -15.58 20.76 -2.54
#